data_AF-A0A9D5WA90-F1
#
_entry.id   AF-A0A9D5WA90-F1
#
_cell.length_a   1.000
_cell.length_b   1.000
_cell.length_c   1.000
_cell.angle_alpha   90.00
_cell.angle_beta   90.00
_cell.angle_gamma   90.00
#
_symmetry.space_group_name_H-M   'P 1'
#
loop_
_entity.id
_entity.type
_entity.pdbx_description
1 polymer ?
#
loop_
_entity_poly.entity_id
_entity_poly.type
_entity_poly.pdbx_seq_one_letter_code
_entity_poly.pdbx_strand_id
1 'polypeptide(L)' 'METEKSEQIRIKYLYRALIIKGKIRIPYKAAAKMVGPDCAYHLYGTYKTGSSELESE' A
#
# COMPACT_ATOMS: atom_id res chain seq x y z
N MET A 1 14.91 5.94 -24.53
CA MET A 1 13.77 6.83 -24.18
C MET A 1 12.88 6.01 -23.26
N GLU A 2 12.91 6.31 -21.95
CA GLU A 2 12.07 5.61 -20.98
C GLU A 2 10.62 6.00 -21.25
N THR A 3 9.75 5.02 -21.49
CA THR A 3 8.34 5.30 -21.80
C THR A 3 7.60 5.66 -20.52
N GLU A 4 6.59 6.51 -20.61
CA GLU A 4 5.75 6.87 -19.45
C GLU A 4 5.20 5.63 -18.72
N LYS A 5 4.85 4.58 -19.47
CA LYS A 5 4.38 3.30 -18.94
C LYS A 5 5.44 2.57 -18.10
N SER A 6 6.69 2.55 -18.54
CA SER A 6 7.77 1.90 -17.78
C SER A 6 8.03 2.61 -16.46
N GLU A 7 7.93 3.93 -16.43
CA GLU A 7 8.11 4.71 -15.20
C GLU A 7 6.95 4.51 -14.21
N GLN A 8 5.70 4.48 -14.70
CA GLN A 8 4.54 4.17 -13.86
C GLN A 8 4.65 2.77 -13.23
N ILE A 9 5.12 1.78 -13.99
CA ILE A 9 5.36 0.43 -13.49
C ILE A 9 6.44 0.47 -12.39
N ARG A 10 7.57 1.14 -12.65
CA ARG A 10 8.67 1.29 -11.68
C ARG A 10 8.17 1.87 -10.35
N ILE A 11 7.43 2.98 -10.42
CA ILE A 11 6.85 3.65 -9.24
C ILE A 11 5.90 2.70 -8.49
N LYS A 12 5.03 1.99 -9.19
CA LYS A 12 4.12 1.00 -8.58
C LYS A 12 4.89 -0.06 -7.81
N TYR A 13 5.97 -0.61 -8.37
CA TYR A 13 6.79 -1.61 -7.69
C TYR A 13 7.55 -1.04 -6.48
N LEU A 14 8.00 0.21 -6.54
CA LEU A 14 8.63 0.88 -5.39
C LEU A 14 7.64 0.98 -4.20
N TYR A 15 6.41 1.41 -4.44
CA TYR A 15 5.39 1.47 -3.38
C TYR A 15 5.03 0.09 -2.82
N ARG A 16 4.90 -0.92 -3.69
CA ARG A 16 4.68 -2.31 -3.24
C ARG A 16 5.81 -2.79 -2.34
N ALA A 17 7.06 -2.48 -2.68
CA ALA A 17 8.22 -2.85 -1.86
C ALA A 17 8.21 -2.14 -0.49
N LEU A 18 7.79 -0.87 -0.44
CA LEU A 18 7.66 -0.13 0.82
C LEU A 18 6.60 -0.73 1.75
N ILE A 19 5.46 -1.15 1.19
CA ILE A 19 4.40 -1.84 1.94
C ILE A 19 4.94 -3.14 2.54
N ILE A 20 5.48 -4.01 1.69
CA ILE A 20 5.95 -5.35 2.08
C ILE A 20 7.07 -5.26 3.13
N LYS A 21 7.95 -4.25 3.02
CA LYS A 21 9.03 -4.00 3.99
C LYS A 21 8.56 -3.32 5.28
N GLY A 22 7.27 -3.01 5.41
CA GLY A 22 6.71 -2.32 6.57
C GLY A 22 7.26 -0.90 6.77
N LYS A 23 7.74 -0.26 5.70
CA LYS A 23 8.37 1.08 5.76
C LYS A 23 7.37 2.23 5.69
N ILE A 24 6.08 1.92 5.58
CA ILE A 24 4.99 2.90 5.56
C ILE A 24 3.86 2.44 6.48
N ARG A 25 3.14 3.41 7.05
CA ARG A 25 1.99 3.16 7.92
C ARG A 25 0.71 3.44 7.14
N ILE A 26 0.06 2.38 6.66
CA ILE A 26 -1.21 2.46 5.92
C ILE A 26 -2.21 1.42 6.47
N PRO A 27 -3.53 1.66 6.37
CA PRO A 27 -4.53 0.68 6.77
C PRO A 27 -4.43 -0.61 5.95
N TYR A 28 -4.69 -1.75 6.58
CA TYR A 28 -4.71 -3.05 5.92
C TYR A 28 -5.50 -3.06 4.60
N LYS A 29 -6.71 -2.50 4.59
CA LYS A 29 -7.57 -2.50 3.39
C LYS A 29 -6.89 -1.81 2.18
N ALA A 30 -6.13 -0.73 2.42
CA ALA A 30 -5.39 -0.04 1.37
C ALA A 30 -4.18 -0.86 0.90
N ALA A 31 -3.43 -1.45 1.84
CA ALA A 31 -2.30 -2.31 1.53
C ALA A 31 -2.72 -3.55 0.71
N ALA A 32 -3.79 -4.23 1.13
CA ALA A 32 -4.31 -5.42 0.48
C ALA A 32 -4.72 -5.16 -0.98
N LYS A 33 -5.26 -3.98 -1.29
CA LYS A 33 -5.55 -3.57 -2.69
C LYS A 33 -4.29 -3.42 -3.55
N MET A 34 -3.15 -3.07 -2.95
CA MET A 34 -1.90 -2.83 -3.69
C MET A 34 -0.98 -4.05 -3.80
N VAL A 35 -0.85 -4.84 -2.73
CA VAL A 35 0.07 -5.99 -2.67
C VAL A 35 -0.63 -7.34 -2.55
N GLY A 36 -1.93 -7.36 -2.28
CA GLY A 36 -2.69 -8.58 -1.97
C GLY A 36 -2.79 -8.83 -0.46
N PRO A 37 -3.80 -9.59 0.01
CA PRO A 37 -4.00 -9.89 1.43
C PRO A 37 -2.83 -10.69 2.02
N ASP A 38 -2.31 -11.67 1.29
CA ASP A 38 -1.21 -12.53 1.76
C ASP A 38 0.08 -11.75 1.97
N CYS A 39 0.37 -10.77 1.10
CA CYS A 39 1.53 -9.89 1.27
C CYS A 39 1.31 -8.81 2.34
N ALA A 40 0.06 -8.51 2.69
CA ALA A 40 -0.31 -7.50 3.68
C ALA A 40 -0.62 -8.10 5.07
N TYR A 41 -0.30 -9.38 5.30
CA TYR A 41 -0.63 -10.09 6.55
C TYR A 41 -0.09 -9.38 7.81
N HIS A 42 1.08 -8.73 7.70
CA HIS A 42 1.71 -7.97 8.79
C HIS A 42 0.89 -6.73 9.23
N LEU A 43 -0.18 -6.39 8.50
CA LEU A 43 -1.09 -5.30 8.82
C LEU A 43 -2.45 -5.80 9.34
N TYR A 44 -2.68 -7.11 9.50
CA TYR A 44 -3.98 -7.64 9.98
C TYR A 44 -4.40 -7.03 11.34
N GLY A 45 -3.44 -6.71 12.22
CA GLY A 45 -3.71 -6.02 13.48
C GLY A 45 -4.32 -4.61 13.31
N THR A 46 -4.11 -3.96 12.16
CA THR A 46 -4.69 -2.65 11.83
C THR A 46 -6.12 -2.74 11.27
N TYR A 47 -6.63 -3.95 11.02
CA TYR A 47 -7.96 -4.15 10.44
C TYR A 47 -9.08 -3.59 11.32
N LYS A 48 -8.92 -3.63 12.64
CA LYS A 48 -9.90 -3.12 13.60
C LYS A 48 -9.82 -1.61 13.84
N THR A 49 -8.75 -0.95 13.38
CA THR A 49 -8.45 0.45 13.72
C THR A 49 -8.85 1.43 12.60
N GLY A 50 -9.44 0.95 11.51
CA GLY A 50 -9.72 1.76 10.32
C GLY A 50 -11.15 2.30 10.23
N SER A 51 -11.56 3.16 11.17
CA SER A 51 -12.69 4.07 11.02
C SER A 51 -12.53 5.31 11.91
N SER A 52 -11.51 6.12 11.65
CA SER A 52 -11.52 7.56 11.93
C SER A 52 -10.40 8.22 11.12
N GLU A 53 -10.71 9.36 10.53
CA GLU A 53 -9.79 10.30 9.89
C GLU A 53 -9.34 9.93 8.46
N LEU A 54 -10.16 10.34 7.49
CA LEU A 54 -9.78 11.13 6.30
C LEU A 54 -11.06 11.46 5.49
N GLU A 55 -11.95 12.23 6.10
CA GLU A 55 -12.84 13.15 5.36
C GLU A 55 -12.56 14.55 5.93
N SER A 56 -11.70 15.28 5.23
CA SER A 56 -11.54 16.72 5.38
C SER A 56 -10.99 17.24 4.06
N GLU A 57 -11.91 17.48 3.14
CA GLU A 57 -11.88 18.58 2.17
C GLU A 57 -13.33 19.01 1.92
#